data_AF-A0A2V3J9G8-F1
#
_entry.id   AF-A0A2V3J9G8-F1
#
_cell.length_a   1.000
_cell.length_b   1.000
_cell.length_c   1.000
_cell.angle_alpha   90.00
_cell.angle_beta   90.00
_cell.angle_gamma   90.00
#
_symmetry.space_group_name_H-M   'P 1'
#
loop_
_entity.id
_entity.type
_entity.pdbx_description
1 polymer ?
#
loop_
_entity_poly.entity_id
_entity_poly.type
_entity_poly.pdbx_seq_one_letter_code
_entity_poly.pdbx_strand_id
1 'polypeptide(L)' 'MTKNGASVSEDSFVFNLGRLWEVAILEHWDDAVYLYEFIQKITSPEIKKRFSKELKGLWTEIERQSCEGVDKALEKILKW' A
#
# COMPACT_ATOMS: atom_id res chain seq x y z
N MET A 1 -18.64 13.98 -22.11
CA MET A 1 -18.60 13.75 -20.65
C MET A 1 -18.01 12.37 -20.40
N THR A 2 -16.69 12.26 -20.30
CA THR A 2 -16.00 10.98 -20.05
C THR A 2 -15.79 10.81 -18.54
N LYS A 3 -16.45 9.80 -17.97
CA LYS A 3 -16.23 9.31 -16.60
C LYS A 3 -14.90 8.54 -16.53
N ASN A 4 -13.75 9.20 -16.66
CA ASN A 4 -12.45 8.51 -16.70
C ASN A 4 -11.49 8.89 -15.55
N GLY A 5 -11.95 9.62 -14.53
CA GLY A 5 -11.07 10.06 -13.43
C GLY A 5 -10.82 9.03 -12.33
N ALA A 6 -11.66 8.00 -12.22
CA ALA A 6 -11.63 7.08 -11.07
C ALA A 6 -10.69 5.87 -11.24
N SER A 7 -10.34 5.47 -12.47
CA SER A 7 -9.56 4.24 -12.71
C SER A 7 -8.05 4.41 -12.51
N VAL A 8 -7.48 5.55 -12.94
CA VAL A 8 -6.02 5.77 -12.90
C VAL A 8 -5.47 5.85 -11.47
N SER A 9 -6.24 6.40 -10.53
CA SER A 9 -5.81 6.53 -9.13
C SER A 9 -5.78 5.20 -8.38
N GLU A 10 -6.69 4.28 -8.69
CA GLU A 10 -6.75 2.96 -8.05
C GLU A 10 -5.65 2.03 -8.62
N ASP A 11 -5.42 2.09 -9.94
CA ASP A 11 -4.31 1.35 -10.57
C ASP A 11 -2.94 1.82 -10.03
N SER A 12 -2.75 3.14 -9.86
CA SER A 12 -1.52 3.69 -9.28
C SER A 12 -1.36 3.28 -7.81
N PHE A 13 -2.43 3.24 -7.04
CA PHE A 13 -2.40 2.77 -5.65
C PHE A 13 -1.95 1.30 -5.56
N VAL A 14 -2.58 0.42 -6.34
CA VAL A 14 -2.23 -1.01 -6.40
C VAL A 14 -0.78 -1.22 -6.86
N PHE A 15 -0.35 -0.51 -7.90
CA PHE A 15 1.01 -0.60 -8.41
C PHE A 15 2.06 -0.24 -7.32
N ASN A 16 1.83 0.83 -6.57
CA ASN A 16 2.77 1.23 -5.52
C ASN A 16 2.76 0.27 -4.32
N LEU A 17 1.63 -0.37 -4.00
CA LEU A 17 1.59 -1.44 -3.01
C LEU A 17 2.40 -2.66 -3.44
N GLY A 18 2.38 -3.01 -4.72
CA GLY A 18 3.23 -4.07 -5.27
C GLY A 18 4.73 -3.75 -5.13
N ARG A 19 5.13 -2.49 -5.38
CA ARG A 19 6.51 -2.05 -5.16
C ARG A 19 6.92 -2.09 -3.69
N LEU A 20 5.99 -1.74 -2.79
CA LEU A 20 6.22 -1.84 -1.36
C LEU A 20 6.44 -3.30 -0.93
N TRP A 21 5.63 -4.22 -1.46
CA TRP A 21 5.82 -5.65 -1.22
C TRP A 21 7.19 -6.15 -1.69
N GLU A 22 7.61 -5.76 -2.90
CA GLU A 22 8.90 -6.16 -3.48
C GLU A 22 10.08 -5.73 -2.60
N VAL A 23 10.08 -4.49 -2.09
CA VAL A 23 11.18 -4.06 -1.19
C VAL A 23 11.09 -4.72 0.19
N ALA A 24 9.88 -4.99 0.69
CA ALA A 24 9.69 -5.65 1.99
C ALA A 24 10.15 -7.12 1.94
N ILE A 25 9.85 -7.87 0.87
CA ILE A 25 10.30 -9.27 0.73
C ILE A 25 11.83 -9.37 0.52
N LEU A 26 12.46 -8.30 0.02
CA LEU A 26 13.91 -8.16 -0.05
C LEU A 26 14.53 -7.63 1.26
N GLU A 27 13.72 -7.43 2.31
CA GLU A 27 14.13 -6.91 3.62
C GLU A 27 14.74 -5.50 3.59
N HIS A 28 14.42 -4.70 2.57
CA HIS A 28 14.83 -3.30 2.47
C HIS A 28 13.85 -2.41 3.25
N TRP A 29 13.90 -2.46 4.58
CA TRP A 29 12.89 -1.84 5.44
C TRP A 29 12.86 -0.31 5.39
N ASP A 30 14.00 0.35 5.23
CA ASP A 30 14.05 1.81 5.05
C ASP A 30 13.31 2.24 3.76
N ASP A 31 13.49 1.47 2.68
CA ASP A 31 12.77 1.69 1.42
C ASP A 31 11.27 1.40 1.57
N ALA A 32 10.91 0.36 2.34
CA ALA A 32 9.51 0.03 2.63
C ALA A 32 8.80 1.16 3.41
N VAL A 33 9.48 1.75 4.40
CA VAL A 33 8.98 2.91 5.15
C VAL A 33 8.80 4.10 4.21
N TYR A 34 9.81 4.43 3.41
CA TYR A 34 9.75 5.51 2.43
C TYR A 34 8.59 5.32 1.44
N LEU A 35 8.43 4.12 0.89
CA LEU A 35 7.35 3.81 -0.05
C LEU A 35 5.97 3.90 0.61
N TYR A 36 5.82 3.46 1.86
CA TYR A 36 4.56 3.60 2.58
C TYR A 36 4.16 5.08 2.74
N GLU A 37 5.09 5.93 3.18
CA GLU A 37 4.85 7.38 3.31
C GLU A 37 4.56 8.02 1.96
N PHE A 38 5.27 7.61 0.91
CA PHE A 38 5.01 8.07 -0.46
C PHE A 38 3.60 7.70 -0.91
N ILE A 39 3.17 6.45 -0.71
CA ILE A 39 1.81 5.98 -1.00
C ILE A 39 0.79 6.83 -0.23
N GLN A 40 1.02 7.07 1.06
CA GLN A 40 0.17 7.96 1.84
C GLN A 40 0.17 9.38 1.26
N LYS A 41 1.25 9.90 0.68
CA LYS A 41 1.24 11.25 0.10
C LYS A 41 0.44 11.33 -1.20
N ILE A 42 0.58 10.34 -2.08
CA ILE A 42 0.01 10.40 -3.44
C ILE A 42 -1.40 9.82 -3.55
N THR A 43 -1.82 9.00 -2.59
CA THR A 43 -3.14 8.34 -2.63
C THR A 43 -4.25 9.31 -2.29
N SER A 44 -5.35 9.25 -3.03
CA SER A 44 -6.50 10.13 -2.81
C SER A 44 -7.13 9.90 -1.42
N PRO A 45 -7.75 10.92 -0.81
CA PRO A 45 -8.43 10.78 0.47
C PRO A 45 -9.52 9.69 0.48
N GLU A 46 -10.21 9.48 -0.64
CA GLU A 46 -11.26 8.46 -0.77
C GLU A 46 -10.70 7.04 -0.62
N ILE A 47 -9.59 6.74 -1.30
CA ILE A 47 -8.92 5.43 -1.22
C ILE A 47 -8.37 5.23 0.20
N LYS A 48 -7.70 6.24 0.78
CA LYS A 48 -7.22 6.18 2.16
C LYS A 48 -8.33 5.89 3.15
N LYS A 49 -9.49 6.55 3.01
CA LYS A 49 -10.63 6.33 3.89
C LYS A 49 -11.15 4.90 3.75
N ARG A 50 -11.26 4.41 2.51
CA ARG A 50 -11.74 3.05 2.19
C ARG A 50 -10.86 1.96 2.80
N PHE A 51 -9.54 2.14 2.77
CA PHE A 51 -8.56 1.16 3.25
C PHE A 51 -7.85 1.57 4.55
N SER A 52 -8.45 2.47 5.34
CA SER A 52 -7.78 3.10 6.49
C SER A 52 -7.33 2.09 7.55
N LYS A 53 -8.13 1.05 7.79
CA LYS A 53 -7.83 -0.01 8.76
C LYS A 53 -6.69 -0.89 8.25
N GLU A 54 -6.75 -1.27 6.98
CA GLU A 54 -5.79 -2.13 6.33
C GLU A 54 -4.44 -1.43 6.18
N LEU A 55 -4.42 -0.15 5.79
CA LEU A 55 -3.21 0.66 5.71
C LEU A 55 -2.54 0.83 7.07
N LYS A 56 -3.32 0.96 8.16
CA LYS A 56 -2.76 0.98 9.52
C LYS A 56 -2.15 -0.37 9.91
N GLY A 57 -2.79 -1.47 9.51
CA GLY A 57 -2.25 -2.82 9.69
C GLY A 57 -0.95 -3.03 8.92
N LEU A 58 -0.92 -2.61 7.66
CA LEU A 58 0.28 -2.65 6.83
C LEU A 58 1.44 -1.88 7.47
N TRP A 59 1.20 -0.67 7.97
CA TRP A 59 2.22 0.11 8.68
C TRP A 59 2.78 -0.63 9.90
N THR A 60 1.91 -1.22 10.72
CA THR A 60 2.31 -1.98 11.90
C THR A 60 3.25 -3.13 11.54
N GLU A 61 2.99 -3.82 10.43
CA GLU A 61 3.83 -4.95 10.00
C GLU A 61 5.15 -4.49 9.35
N ILE A 62 5.17 -3.33 8.69
CA ILE A 62 6.41 -2.67 8.22
C ILE A 62 7.30 -2.28 9.41
N GLU A 63 6.73 -1.65 10.44
CA GLU A 63 7.48 -1.28 11.67
C GLU A 63 8.05 -2.51 12.38
N ARG A 64 7.33 -3.64 12.31
CA ARG A 64 7.77 -4.94 12.85
C ARG A 64 8.76 -5.67 11.95
N GLN A 65 9.03 -5.16 10.74
CA GLN A 65 9.89 -5.81 9.75
C GLN A 65 9.44 -7.25 9.45
N SER A 66 8.12 -7.43 9.35
CA SER A 66 7.49 -8.74 9.22
C SER A 66 7.09 -8.99 7.76
N CYS A 67 7.90 -9.74 7.01
CA CYS A 67 7.59 -10.08 5.61
C CYS A 67 6.22 -10.76 5.49
N GLU A 68 5.96 -11.77 6.33
CA GLU A 68 4.68 -12.49 6.37
C GLU A 68 3.51 -11.57 6.78
N GLY A 69 3.76 -10.64 7.70
CA GLY A 69 2.77 -9.67 8.13
C GLY A 69 2.38 -8.69 7.01
N VAL A 70 3.38 -8.19 6.29
CA VAL A 70 3.20 -7.31 5.12
C VAL A 70 2.41 -8.04 4.03
N ASP A 71 2.78 -9.28 3.72
CA ASP A 71 2.09 -10.11 2.72
C ASP A 71 0.60 -10.26 3.04
N LYS A 72 0.27 -10.71 4.27
CA LYS A 72 -1.12 -10.85 4.75
C LYS A 72 -1.88 -9.53 4.81
N ALA A 73 -1.20 -8.42 5.07
CA ALA A 73 -1.83 -7.10 5.09
C ALA A 73 -2.20 -6.67 3.66
N LEU A 74 -1.34 -6.94 2.69
CA LEU A 74 -1.56 -6.61 1.28
C LEU A 74 -2.62 -7.50 0.64
N GLU A 75 -2.68 -8.80 0.95
CA GLU A 75 -3.77 -9.69 0.53
C GLU A 75 -5.14 -9.09 0.88
N LYS A 76 -5.29 -8.53 2.09
CA LYS A 76 -6.55 -7.90 2.52
C LYS A 76 -6.89 -6.63 1.73
N ILE A 77 -5.89 -5.86 1.32
CA ILE A 77 -6.09 -4.62 0.54
C ILE A 77 -6.43 -4.97 -0.91
N LEU A 78 -5.66 -5.88 -1.51
CA LEU A 78 -5.74 -6.24 -2.93
C LEU A 78 -6.82 -7.27 -3.22
N LYS A 79 -7.33 -7.96 -2.18
CA LYS A 79 -8.22 -9.13 -2.28
C LYS A 79 -7.60 -10.23 -3.15
N TRP A 80 -6.30 -10.42 -3.02
CA TRP A 80 -5.57 -11.56 -3.58
C TRP A 80 -5.72 -12.78 -2.69
#